data_AF-A0A6G2QGQ0-F1
#
_entry.id   AF-A0A6G2QGQ0-F1
#
_cell.length_a   1.000
_cell.length_b   1.000
_cell.length_c   1.000
_cell.angle_alpha   90.00
_cell.angle_beta   90.00
_cell.angle_gamma   90.00
#
_symmetry.space_group_name_H-M   'P 1'
#
loop_
_entity.id
_entity.type
_entity.pdbx_description
1 polymer ?
#
loop_
_entity_poly.entity_id
_entity_poly.type
_entity_poly.pdbx_seq_one_letter_code
_entity_poly.pdbx_strand_id
1 'polypeptide(L)'
;VAIDIPEVLVHLRERVVEGGPVTRAGNKVVLQPAKGHAAERAAMRAARWAFSRPGVLRTGQRLASRTRRIHPRTLPGPGRAWSGTRDLPPVPAEPFRDWWQRTQNAKGGAE
;
A
#
# COMPACT_ATOMS: atom_id res chain seq x y z
N VAL A 1 12.44 -26.14 28.17
CA VAL A 1 12.31 -26.18 26.70
C VAL A 1 11.61 -24.90 26.27
N ALA A 2 12.33 -23.99 25.61
CA ALA A 2 11.73 -22.75 25.08
C ALA A 2 11.17 -23.08 23.70
N ILE A 3 9.85 -22.98 23.53
CA ILE A 3 9.28 -22.91 22.19
C ILE A 3 9.53 -21.48 21.72
N ASP A 4 10.15 -21.32 20.55
CA ASP A 4 10.37 -20.00 19.95
C ASP A 4 9.04 -19.48 19.38
N ILE A 5 8.23 -18.89 20.27
CA ILE A 5 6.89 -18.38 19.94
C ILE A 5 6.93 -17.37 18.77
N PRO A 6 7.89 -16.40 18.71
CA PRO A 6 8.01 -15.49 17.57
C PRO A 6 8.16 -16.20 16.23
N GLU A 7 9.07 -17.17 16.12
CA GLU A 7 9.33 -17.88 14.86
C GLU A 7 8.11 -18.70 14.42
N VAL A 8 7.45 -19.36 15.37
CA VAL A 8 6.22 -20.12 15.09
C VAL A 8 5.10 -19.20 14.59
N LEU A 9 4.94 -18.00 15.15
CA LEU A 9 3.93 -17.04 14.67
C LEU A 9 4.22 -16.54 13.26
N VAL A 10 5.50 -16.31 12.92
CA VAL A 10 5.90 -15.94 11.55
C VAL A 10 5.58 -17.08 10.59
N HIS A 11 5.95 -18.31 10.92
CA HIS A 11 5.66 -19.46 10.07
C HIS A 11 4.14 -19.64 9.88
N LEU A 12 3.34 -19.52 10.94
CA LEU A 12 1.88 -19.61 10.84
C LEU A 12 1.28 -18.50 9.98
N ARG A 13 1.81 -17.27 10.04
CA ARG A 13 1.33 -16.17 9.18
C ARG A 13 1.62 -16.46 7.71
N GLU A 14 2.81 -16.96 7.40
CA GLU A 14 3.20 -17.32 6.02
C GLU A 14 2.26 -18.40 5.48
N ARG A 15 1.96 -19.42 6.29
CA ARG A 15 1.04 -20.50 5.93
C ARG A 15 -0.38 -20.01 5.69
N VAL A 16 -0.87 -19.03 6.45
CA VAL A 16 -2.19 -18.41 6.22
C VAL A 16 -2.21 -17.58 4.93
N VAL A 17 -1.09 -16.92 4.61
CA VAL A 17 -0.96 -16.04 3.44
C VAL A 17 -0.78 -16.85 2.15
N GLU A 18 0.10 -17.84 2.14
CA GLU A 18 0.48 -18.63 0.97
C GLU A 18 -0.37 -19.89 0.78
N GLY A 19 -0.99 -20.39 1.84
CA GLY A 19 -1.65 -21.70 1.84
C GLY A 19 -0.65 -22.85 1.81
N GLY A 20 -1.14 -24.08 1.70
CA GLY A 20 -0.31 -25.27 1.54
C GLY A 20 -0.72 -26.48 2.39
N PRO A 21 -0.03 -27.63 2.23
CA PRO A 21 -0.39 -28.89 2.87
C PRO A 21 0.01 -28.90 4.35
N VAL A 22 -0.98 -28.89 5.26
CA VAL A 22 -0.82 -29.04 6.73
C VAL A 22 -1.39 -30.36 7.21
N THR A 23 -0.89 -30.88 8.33
CA THR A 23 -1.54 -31.98 9.03
C THR A 23 -2.42 -31.40 10.14
N ARG A 24 -3.73 -31.63 10.07
CA ARG A 24 -4.70 -31.25 11.11
C ARG A 24 -5.30 -32.52 11.70
N ALA A 25 -5.10 -32.74 13.00
CA ALA A 25 -5.59 -33.94 13.70
C ALA A 25 -5.22 -35.26 13.00
N GLY A 26 -3.98 -35.39 12.50
CA GLY A 26 -3.49 -36.57 11.79
C GLY A 26 -3.80 -36.62 10.30
N ASN A 27 -4.69 -35.75 9.78
CA ASN A 27 -5.06 -35.73 8.37
C ASN A 27 -4.32 -34.64 7.59
N LYS A 28 -3.76 -34.97 6.41
CA LYS A 28 -3.19 -33.99 5.49
C LYS A 28 -4.32 -33.20 4.82
N VAL A 29 -4.36 -31.90 5.05
CA VAL A 29 -5.34 -30.95 4.51
C VAL A 29 -4.58 -29.82 3.81
N VAL A 30 -5.05 -29.38 2.64
CA VAL A 30 -4.49 -28.21 1.96
C VAL A 30 -5.22 -26.96 2.46
N LEU A 31 -4.49 -26.08 3.15
CA LEU A 31 -4.98 -24.75 3.49
C LEU A 31 -5.03 -23.91 2.21
N GLN A 32 -6.21 -23.36 1.93
CA GLN A 32 -6.35 -22.35 0.91
C GLN A 32 -5.88 -21.00 1.46
N PRO A 33 -5.19 -20.17 0.65
CA PRO A 33 -4.87 -18.79 1.03
C PRO A 33 -6.14 -18.06 1.48
N ALA A 34 -6.07 -17.26 2.54
CA ALA A 34 -7.24 -16.49 2.96
C ALA A 34 -7.74 -15.59 1.80
N LYS A 35 -9.05 -15.62 1.54
CA LYS A 35 -9.68 -14.97 0.37
C LYS A 35 -9.38 -13.46 0.26
N GLY A 36 -9.03 -12.79 1.36
CA GLY A 36 -8.64 -11.38 1.39
C GLY A 36 -7.26 -11.05 0.82
N HIS A 37 -6.31 -12.00 0.78
CA HIS A 37 -4.94 -11.72 0.38
C HIS A 37 -4.73 -11.67 -1.13
N ALA A 38 -5.66 -12.17 -1.94
CA ALA A 38 -5.52 -12.09 -3.40
C ALA A 38 -5.57 -10.63 -3.89
N ALA A 39 -6.54 -9.85 -3.38
CA ALA A 39 -6.66 -8.43 -3.68
C ALA A 39 -5.46 -7.64 -3.13
N GLU A 40 -5.02 -7.95 -1.92
CA GLU A 40 -3.84 -7.34 -1.30
C GLU A 40 -2.56 -7.62 -2.11
N ARG A 41 -2.32 -8.88 -2.51
CA ARG A 41 -1.18 -9.26 -3.36
C ARG A 41 -1.21 -8.54 -4.71
N ALA A 42 -2.39 -8.43 -5.32
CA ALA A 42 -2.55 -7.70 -6.57
C ALA A 42 -2.23 -6.21 -6.38
N ALA A 43 -2.76 -5.59 -5.31
CA ALA A 43 -2.48 -4.19 -4.96
C ALA A 43 -0.99 -3.96 -4.70
N MET A 44 -0.33 -4.83 -3.93
CA MET A 44 1.11 -4.73 -3.64
C MET A 44 1.97 -4.92 -4.90
N ARG A 45 1.58 -5.84 -5.80
CA ARG A 45 2.27 -6.03 -7.08
C ARG A 45 2.10 -4.80 -7.98
N ALA A 46 0.92 -4.21 -8.03
CA ALA A 46 0.66 -2.96 -8.75
C ALA A 46 1.48 -1.79 -8.15
N ALA A 47 1.53 -1.68 -6.82
CA ALA A 47 2.34 -0.68 -6.13
C ALA A 47 3.83 -0.84 -6.48
N ARG A 48 4.37 -2.06 -6.43
CA ARG A 48 5.75 -2.34 -6.85
C ARG A 48 6.02 -1.91 -8.29
N TRP A 49 5.11 -2.22 -9.21
CA TRP A 49 5.23 -1.83 -10.61
C TRP A 49 5.20 -0.31 -10.80
N ALA A 50 4.32 0.40 -10.09
CA ALA A 50 4.23 1.86 -10.15
C ALA A 50 5.49 2.53 -9.56
N PHE A 51 5.96 2.06 -8.40
CA PHE A 51 7.13 2.63 -7.73
C PHE A 51 8.45 2.32 -8.44
N SER A 52 8.55 1.19 -9.14
CA SER A 52 9.74 0.86 -9.94
C SER A 52 9.85 1.67 -11.25
N ARG A 53 8.79 2.39 -11.64
CA ARG A 53 8.74 3.17 -12.88
C ARG A 53 8.51 4.66 -12.58
N PRO A 54 9.56 5.49 -12.53
CA PRO A 54 9.46 6.90 -12.16
C PRO A 54 8.47 7.72 -13.00
N GLY A 55 8.35 7.41 -14.30
CA GLY A 55 7.40 8.07 -15.20
C GLY A 55 5.93 7.74 -14.86
N VAL A 56 5.64 6.48 -14.53
CA VAL A 56 4.30 6.04 -14.12
C VAL A 56 3.92 6.69 -12.80
N LEU A 57 4.84 6.67 -11.83
CA LEU A 57 4.61 7.31 -10.54
C LEU A 57 4.32 8.80 -10.68
N ARG A 58 5.10 9.52 -11.50
CA ARG A 58 4.88 10.95 -11.76
C ARG A 58 3.51 11.21 -12.37
N THR A 59 3.14 10.45 -13.41
CA THR A 59 1.82 10.60 -14.06
C THR A 59 0.69 10.27 -13.10
N GLY A 60 0.84 9.23 -12.28
CA GLY A 60 -0.10 8.87 -11.23
C GLY A 60 -0.28 9.98 -10.21
N GLN A 61 0.80 10.59 -9.74
CA GLN A 61 0.75 11.72 -8.80
C GLN A 61 0.05 12.94 -9.42
N ARG A 62 0.34 13.29 -10.68
CA ARG A 62 -0.33 14.40 -11.37
C ARG A 62 -1.83 14.14 -11.54
N LEU A 63 -2.21 12.91 -11.89
CA LEU A 63 -3.61 12.52 -11.98
C LEU A 63 -4.30 12.58 -10.62
N ALA A 64 -3.66 12.09 -9.55
CA ALA A 64 -4.18 12.17 -8.19
C ALA A 64 -4.38 13.62 -7.71
N SER A 65 -3.44 14.52 -8.00
CA SER A 65 -3.60 15.95 -7.70
C SER A 65 -4.76 16.60 -8.48
N ARG A 66 -5.04 16.13 -9.70
CA ARG A 66 -6.20 16.60 -10.50
C ARG A 66 -7.53 16.08 -9.96
N THR A 67 -7.58 14.85 -9.45
CA THR A 67 -8.79 14.26 -8.85
C THR A 67 -9.03 14.68 -7.40
N ARG A 68 -8.21 15.61 -6.85
CA ARG A 68 -8.32 16.08 -5.45
C ARG A 68 -9.72 16.53 -5.04
N ARG A 69 -10.52 17.08 -5.97
CA ARG A 69 -11.88 17.57 -5.70
C ARG A 69 -12.85 16.46 -5.34
N ILE A 70 -12.53 15.22 -5.72
CA ILE A 70 -13.36 14.03 -5.53
C ILE A 70 -12.77 13.14 -4.42
N HIS A 71 -11.63 13.54 -3.83
CA HIS A 71 -10.97 12.71 -2.82
C HIS A 71 -11.76 12.73 -1.51
N PRO A 72 -12.21 11.56 -1.02
CA PRO A 72 -13.00 11.52 0.19
C PRO A 72 -12.13 11.89 1.40
N ARG A 73 -12.70 12.66 2.33
CA ARG A 73 -12.02 13.02 3.61
C ARG A 73 -11.71 11.81 4.47
N THR A 74 -12.43 10.71 4.23
CA THR A 74 -12.30 9.45 4.97
C THR A 74 -11.99 8.34 3.95
N LEU A 75 -11.02 7.50 4.25
CA LEU A 75 -10.66 6.40 3.36
C LEU A 75 -11.80 5.39 3.25
N PRO A 76 -12.07 4.83 2.05
CA PRO A 76 -13.08 3.79 1.89
C PRO A 76 -12.63 2.45 2.48
N GLY A 77 -13.60 1.61 2.85
CA GLY A 77 -13.37 0.24 3.31
C GLY A 77 -12.59 0.18 4.64
N PRO A 78 -11.61 -0.74 4.80
CA PRO A 78 -10.89 -0.94 6.06
C PRO A 78 -10.09 0.30 6.50
N GLY A 79 -9.76 1.21 5.58
CA GLY A 79 -9.12 2.49 5.91
C GLY A 79 -10.05 3.48 6.65
N ARG A 80 -11.36 3.22 6.71
CA ARG A 80 -12.33 4.11 7.35
C ARG A 80 -12.11 4.23 8.85
N ALA A 81 -11.84 3.12 9.53
CA ALA A 81 -11.55 3.13 10.97
C ALA A 81 -10.22 3.85 11.27
N TRP A 82 -9.25 3.71 10.37
CA TRP A 82 -7.95 4.39 10.49
C TRP A 82 -8.07 5.90 10.32
N SER A 83 -8.85 6.35 9.33
CA SER A 83 -9.12 7.78 9.08
C SER A 83 -10.23 8.38 9.97
N GLY A 84 -10.96 7.54 10.70
CA GLY A 84 -11.88 7.99 11.75
C GLY A 84 -11.18 8.41 13.04
N THR A 85 -9.96 7.91 13.27
CA THR A 85 -9.12 8.25 14.43
C THR A 85 -7.97 9.19 14.08
N ARG A 86 -7.73 9.44 12.78
CA ARG A 86 -6.63 10.26 12.27
C ARG A 86 -7.10 11.22 11.19
N ASP A 87 -6.75 12.49 11.34
CA ASP A 87 -6.97 13.48 10.30
C ASP A 87 -6.01 13.27 9.13
N LEU A 88 -6.55 13.30 7.91
CA LEU A 88 -5.74 13.32 6.69
C LEU A 88 -5.62 14.75 6.16
N PRO A 89 -4.40 15.20 5.81
CA PRO A 89 -4.23 16.48 5.14
C PRO A 89 -4.88 16.44 3.75
N PRO A 90 -5.33 17.61 3.24
CA PRO A 90 -5.89 17.69 1.90
C PRO A 90 -4.83 17.33 0.86
N VAL A 91 -5.26 16.70 -0.24
CA VAL A 91 -4.36 16.36 -1.35
C VAL A 91 -3.84 17.65 -2.00
N PRO A 92 -2.51 17.83 -2.12
CA PRO A 92 -1.93 19.04 -2.67
C PRO A 92 -2.26 19.22 -4.16
N ALA A 93 -2.33 20.49 -4.59
CA ALA A 93 -2.72 20.86 -5.96
C ALA A 93 -1.73 20.40 -7.04
N GLU A 94 -0.47 20.23 -6.67
CA GLU A 94 0.58 19.72 -7.55
C GLU A 94 1.50 18.74 -6.80
N PRO A 95 2.13 17.78 -7.51
CA PRO A 95 3.14 16.92 -6.91
C PRO A 95 4.34 17.73 -6.42
N PHE A 96 4.93 17.33 -5.29
CA PHE A 96 6.10 18.00 -4.70
C PHE A 96 7.24 18.24 -5.70
N ARG A 97 7.52 17.26 -6.58
CA ARG A 97 8.57 17.37 -7.58
C ARG A 97 8.32 18.49 -8.59
N ASP A 98 7.07 18.67 -9.01
CA ASP A 98 6.69 19.71 -9.96
C ASP A 98 6.76 21.10 -9.30
N TRP A 99 6.25 21.21 -8.07
CA TRP A 99 6.40 22.42 -7.24
C TRP A 99 7.87 22.80 -7.06
N TRP A 100 8.73 21.83 -6.75
CA TRP A 100 10.16 22.06 -6.53
C TRP A 100 10.86 22.57 -7.79
N GLN A 101 10.62 21.92 -8.94
CA GLN A 101 11.21 22.36 -10.21
C GLN A 101 10.75 23.77 -10.59
N ARG A 102 9.46 24.08 -10.41
CA ARG A 102 8.90 25.40 -10.67
C ARG A 102 9.55 26.47 -9.78
N THR A 103 9.69 26.19 -8.48
CA THR A 103 10.25 27.14 -7.50
C THR A 103 11.75 27.37 -7.69
N GLN A 104 12.51 26.32 -8.01
CA GLN A 104 13.95 26.44 -8.23
C GLN A 104 14.28 27.15 -9.56
N ASN A 105 13.55 26.85 -10.64
CA ASN A 105 13.75 27.54 -11.92
C ASN A 105 13.34 29.02 -11.84
N ALA A 106 12.33 29.36 -11.02
CA ALA A 106 11.95 30.75 -10.78
C ALA A 106 13.02 31.55 -10.01
N LYS A 107 13.84 30.89 -9.18
CA LYS A 107 14.97 31.53 -8.49
C LYS A 107 16.21 31.69 -9.37
N GLY A 108 16.48 30.75 -10.28
CA GLY A 108 17.66 30.78 -11.16
C GLY A 108 17.54 31.64 -12.41
N GLY A 109 16.37 32.23 -12.69
CA GLY A 109 16.17 33.19 -13.79
C GLY A 109 16.04 34.65 -13.33
N ALA A 110 16.27 34.91 -12.04
CA ALA A 110 16.28 36.24 -11.44
C ALA A 110 17.71 36.77 -11.18
N GLU A 111 18.73 36.02 -11.62
CA GLU A 111 20.14 36.43 -11.76
C GLU A 111 20.46 36.57 -13.25
#